data_AF-A0A2U8H8J7-F1
#
_entry.id   AF-A0A2U8H8J7-F1
#
_cell.length_a   1.000
_cell.length_b   1.000
_cell.length_c   1.000
_cell.angle_alpha   90.00
_cell.angle_beta   90.00
_cell.angle_gamma   90.00
#
_symmetry.space_group_name_H-M   'P 1'
#
loop_
_entity.id
_entity.type
_entity.pdbx_description
1 polymer ?
#
loop_
_entity_poly.entity_id
_entity_poly.type
_entity_poly.pdbx_seq_one_letter_code
_entity_poly.pdbx_strand_id
1 'polypeptide(L)'
;MSEAEIELARLLARFKLQVKRTLGRSVNLTAMTTDPAYAKATLDEIEELADDEAFLLLVICLREKLAPAAVVEPVVPAPAPEAAPVRSQAMRDYRFGARGG
;
A
#
# COMPACT_ATOMS: atom_id res chain seq x y z
N MET A 1 -15.71 -17.77 7.19
CA MET A 1 -14.51 -17.15 6.61
C MET A 1 -14.79 -16.81 5.17
N SER A 2 -14.53 -15.57 4.78
CA SER A 2 -14.52 -15.12 3.40
C SER A 2 -13.37 -15.76 2.64
N GLU A 3 -13.49 -15.85 1.32
CA GLU A 3 -12.43 -16.39 0.45
C GLU A 3 -11.09 -15.67 0.67
N ALA A 4 -11.12 -14.34 0.80
CA ALA A 4 -9.97 -13.50 1.10
C ALA A 4 -9.27 -13.86 2.44
N GLU A 5 -10.04 -14.24 3.47
CA GLU A 5 -9.48 -14.64 4.76
C GLU A 5 -8.76 -15.98 4.66
N ILE A 6 -9.29 -16.91 3.85
CA ILE A 6 -8.67 -18.21 3.59
C ILE A 6 -7.39 -18.05 2.78
N GLU A 7 -7.39 -17.17 1.78
CA GLU A 7 -6.18 -16.84 1.01
C GLU A 7 -5.09 -16.22 1.89
N LEU A 8 -5.44 -15.26 2.74
CA LEU A 8 -4.50 -14.67 3.69
C LEU A 8 -3.94 -15.73 4.65
N ALA A 9 -4.79 -16.59 5.19
CA ALA A 9 -4.36 -17.68 6.07
C ALA A 9 -3.38 -18.64 5.36
N ARG A 10 -3.61 -18.94 4.07
CA ARG A 10 -2.68 -19.75 3.26
C ARG A 10 -1.35 -19.05 3.05
N LEU A 11 -1.34 -17.75 2.75
CA LEU A 11 -0.11 -16.96 2.61
C LEU A 11 0.69 -16.94 3.91
N LEU A 12 0.03 -16.68 5.04
CA LEU A 12 0.64 -16.69 6.37
C LEU A 12 1.23 -18.06 6.72
N ALA A 13 0.51 -19.14 6.42
CA ALA A 13 0.99 -20.50 6.64
C ALA A 13 2.23 -20.80 5.78
N ARG A 14 2.19 -20.46 4.49
CA ARG A 14 3.33 -20.62 3.57
C ARG A 14 4.54 -19.83 4.05
N PHE A 15 4.34 -18.59 4.45
CA PHE A 15 5.39 -17.72 4.97
C PHE A 15 6.06 -18.30 6.20
N LYS A 16 5.28 -18.69 7.21
CA LYS A 16 5.83 -19.31 8.43
C LYS A 16 6.64 -20.58 8.13
N LEU A 17 6.16 -21.41 7.20
CA LEU A 17 6.90 -22.61 6.79
C LEU A 17 8.19 -22.27 6.05
N GLN A 18 8.18 -21.24 5.21
CA GLN A 18 9.36 -20.80 4.46
C GLN A 18 10.40 -20.21 5.42
N VAL A 19 10.02 -19.31 6.33
CA VAL A 19 10.88 -18.78 7.41
C VAL A 19 11.52 -19.90 8.23
N LYS A 20 10.73 -20.91 8.61
CA LYS A 20 11.24 -22.04 9.40
C LYS A 20 12.27 -22.87 8.62
N ARG A 21 12.11 -23.01 7.30
CA ARG A 21 13.01 -23.79 6.45
C ARG A 21 14.28 -23.03 6.09
N THR A 22 14.18 -21.73 5.80
CA THR A 22 15.32 -20.92 5.33
C THR A 22 16.11 -20.33 6.49
N LEU A 23 15.42 -19.77 7.50
CA LEU A 23 16.04 -19.03 8.60
C LEU A 23 16.10 -19.82 9.91
N GLY A 24 15.43 -20.99 9.98
CA GLY A 24 15.35 -21.80 11.21
C GLY A 24 14.53 -21.14 12.33
N ARG A 25 13.80 -20.05 12.01
CA ARG A 25 13.01 -19.27 12.99
C ARG A 25 11.53 -19.61 12.91
N SER A 26 10.78 -19.23 13.95
CA SER A 26 9.32 -19.35 13.95
C SER A 26 8.68 -17.99 14.16
N VAL A 27 7.63 -17.72 13.38
CA VAL A 27 6.84 -16.48 13.48
C VAL A 27 5.51 -16.76 14.20
N ASN A 28 5.06 -15.79 14.99
CA ASN A 28 3.74 -15.81 15.62
C ASN A 28 2.69 -15.23 14.67
N LEU A 29 1.85 -16.10 14.09
CA LEU A 29 0.83 -15.70 13.12
C LEU A 29 -0.27 -14.84 13.74
N THR A 30 -0.65 -15.11 14.99
CA THR A 30 -1.66 -14.33 15.70
C THR A 30 -1.17 -12.89 15.91
N ALA A 31 0.10 -12.72 16.28
CA ALA A 31 0.70 -11.40 16.41
C ALA A 31 0.82 -10.70 15.04
N MET A 32 1.17 -11.41 13.98
CA MET A 32 1.20 -10.84 12.62
C MET A 32 -0.14 -10.29 12.14
N THR A 33 -1.26 -10.90 12.55
CA THR A 33 -2.60 -10.42 12.14
C THR A 33 -3.16 -9.35 13.06
N THR A 34 -2.74 -9.33 14.33
CA THR A 34 -3.35 -8.48 15.37
C THR A 34 -2.55 -7.20 15.63
N ASP A 35 -1.23 -7.27 15.44
CA ASP A 35 -0.30 -6.18 15.71
C ASP A 35 0.44 -5.78 14.42
N PRO A 36 0.08 -4.64 13.81
CA PRO A 36 0.72 -4.17 12.58
C PRO A 36 2.18 -3.77 12.79
N ALA A 37 2.58 -3.35 14.00
CA ALA A 37 3.96 -3.01 14.30
C ALA A 37 4.83 -4.27 14.36
N TYR A 38 4.32 -5.32 15.01
CA TYR A 38 4.96 -6.64 15.01
C TYR A 38 5.08 -7.21 13.59
N ALA A 39 4.00 -7.14 12.80
CA ALA A 39 4.01 -7.61 11.41
C ALA A 39 5.07 -6.89 10.58
N LYS A 40 5.11 -5.56 10.66
CA LYS A 40 6.11 -4.75 9.95
C LYS A 40 7.54 -5.12 10.36
N ALA A 41 7.85 -5.10 11.66
CA ALA A 41 9.21 -5.40 12.14
C ALA A 41 9.66 -6.81 11.74
N THR A 42 8.76 -7.79 11.82
CA THR A 42 9.05 -9.17 11.44
C THR A 42 9.28 -9.32 9.93
N LEU A 43 8.47 -8.64 9.11
CA LEU A 43 8.62 -8.67 7.64
C LEU A 43 9.90 -7.95 7.21
N ASP A 44 10.24 -6.81 7.82
CA ASP A 44 11.48 -6.06 7.58
C ASP A 44 12.71 -6.93 7.93
N GLU A 45 12.71 -7.57 9.10
CA GLU A 45 13.82 -8.45 9.51
C GLU A 45 13.99 -9.65 8.56
N ILE A 46 12.88 -10.26 8.14
CA ILE A 46 12.93 -11.45 7.28
C ILE A 46 13.34 -11.08 5.85
N GLU A 47 12.96 -9.91 5.36
CA GLU A 47 13.40 -9.38 4.07
C GLU A 47 14.92 -9.24 4.01
N GLU A 48 15.53 -8.65 5.04
CA GLU A 48 16.99 -8.47 5.12
C GLU A 48 17.76 -9.81 5.19
N LEU A 49 17.12 -10.87 5.67
CA LEU A 49 17.72 -12.19 5.80
C LEU A 49 17.39 -13.12 4.62
N ALA A 50 16.49 -12.73 3.73
CA ALA A 50 16.01 -13.57 2.64
C ALA A 50 16.76 -13.29 1.34
N ASP A 51 17.46 -14.31 0.83
CA ASP A 51 18.16 -14.22 -0.46
C ASP A 51 17.37 -14.83 -1.64
N ASP A 52 16.19 -15.41 -1.37
CA ASP A 52 15.36 -16.11 -2.37
C ASP A 52 14.27 -15.20 -2.93
N GLU A 53 14.23 -15.05 -4.26
CA GLU A 53 13.26 -14.19 -4.96
C GLU A 53 11.81 -14.59 -4.65
N ALA A 54 11.49 -15.89 -4.68
CA ALA A 54 10.14 -16.36 -4.40
C ALA A 54 9.72 -16.07 -2.95
N PHE A 55 10.66 -16.03 -2.02
CA PHE A 55 10.43 -15.64 -0.65
C PHE A 55 10.19 -14.13 -0.51
N LEU A 56 11.00 -13.31 -1.19
CA LEU A 56 10.83 -11.86 -1.21
C LEU A 56 9.48 -11.45 -1.82
N LEU A 57 9.04 -12.11 -2.89
CA LEU A 57 7.70 -11.93 -3.46
C LEU A 57 6.59 -12.21 -2.44
N LEU A 58 6.76 -13.27 -1.63
CA LEU A 58 5.81 -13.61 -0.58
C LEU A 58 5.74 -12.54 0.52
N VAL A 59 6.90 -11.98 0.92
CA VAL A 59 7.00 -10.87 1.88
C VAL A 59 6.25 -9.64 1.37
N ILE A 60 6.46 -9.27 0.11
CA ILE A 60 5.79 -8.14 -0.53
C ILE A 60 4.26 -8.37 -0.54
N CYS A 61 3.79 -9.54 -0.96
CA CYS A 61 2.36 -9.85 -0.95
C CYS A 61 1.74 -9.77 0.45
N LEU A 62 2.46 -10.22 1.49
CA LEU A 62 1.98 -10.13 2.86
C LEU A 62 1.95 -8.69 3.37
N ARG A 63 2.92 -7.84 3.00
CA ARG A 63 2.88 -6.41 3.33
C ARG A 63 1.63 -5.75 2.77
N GLU A 64 1.30 -5.99 1.51
CA GLU A 64 0.10 -5.42 0.88
C GLU A 64 -1.20 -5.87 1.57
N LYS A 65 -1.26 -7.12 2.04
CA LYS A 65 -2.45 -7.69 2.69
C LYS A 65 -2.58 -7.34 4.18
N LEU A 66 -1.46 -7.14 4.86
CA LEU A 66 -1.39 -6.80 6.30
C LEU A 66 -1.25 -5.30 6.55
N ALA A 67 -0.93 -4.52 5.50
CA ALA A 67 -1.02 -3.08 5.56
C ALA A 67 -2.41 -2.74 6.10
N PRO A 68 -2.51 -1.91 7.15
CA PRO A 68 -3.80 -1.45 7.62
C PRO A 68 -4.50 -0.90 6.39
N ALA A 69 -5.67 -1.46 6.05
CA ALA A 69 -6.43 -1.06 4.88
C ALA A 69 -6.49 0.47 4.94
N ALA A 70 -5.63 1.13 4.15
CA ALA A 70 -5.72 2.55 3.95
C ALA A 70 -7.16 2.68 3.48
N VAL A 71 -7.98 3.30 4.32
CA VAL A 71 -9.39 3.49 4.05
C VAL A 71 -9.39 4.10 2.68
N VAL A 72 -9.68 3.27 1.67
CA VAL A 72 -10.08 3.74 0.37
C VAL A 72 -11.42 4.32 0.75
N GLU A 73 -11.40 5.60 1.14
CA GLU A 73 -12.61 6.39 1.19
C GLU A 73 -13.30 6.05 -0.12
N PRO A 74 -14.55 5.55 -0.09
CA PRO A 74 -15.29 5.44 -1.32
C PRO A 74 -15.19 6.82 -1.94
N VAL A 75 -14.55 6.91 -3.11
CA VAL A 75 -14.63 8.11 -3.94
C VAL A 75 -16.11 8.23 -4.22
N VAL A 76 -16.80 8.97 -3.36
CA VAL A 76 -18.15 9.43 -3.59
C VAL A 76 -17.99 10.21 -4.89
N PRO A 77 -18.61 9.79 -6.00
CA PRO A 77 -18.60 10.63 -7.19
C PRO A 77 -19.23 11.94 -6.74
N ALA A 78 -18.42 13.00 -6.69
CA ALA A 78 -18.91 14.33 -6.41
C ALA A 78 -20.12 14.59 -7.32
N PRO A 79 -21.27 15.02 -6.78
CA PRO A 79 -22.39 15.37 -7.63
C PRO A 79 -21.90 16.43 -8.62
N ALA A 80 -22.15 16.17 -9.90
CA ALA A 80 -21.83 17.07 -10.99
C ALA A 80 -22.23 18.51 -10.63
N PRO A 81 -21.35 19.52 -10.80
CA PRO A 81 -21.76 20.89 -10.63
C PRO A 81 -22.76 21.21 -11.75
N GLU A 82 -24.01 21.34 -11.34
CA GLU A 82 -25.09 21.87 -12.16
C GLU A 82 -24.67 23.23 -12.72
N ALA A 83 -24.83 23.36 -14.03
CA ALA A 83 -24.40 24.48 -14.83
C ALA A 83 -25.17 25.77 -14.49
N ALA A 84 -24.45 26.90 -14.39
CA ALA A 84 -24.66 28.15 -15.14
C ALA A 84 -24.06 29.39 -14.41
N PRO A 85 -23.77 30.51 -15.10
CA PRO A 85 -23.17 30.64 -16.42
C PRO A 85 -21.90 31.53 -16.41
N VAL A 86 -21.18 31.43 -17.53
CA VAL A 86 -20.07 32.26 -18.05
C VAL A 86 -20.04 33.71 -17.55
N ARG A 87 -18.92 34.12 -16.95
CA ARG A 87 -18.40 35.49 -17.04
C ARG A 87 -17.00 35.47 -17.62
N SER A 88 -16.96 35.61 -18.94
CA SER A 88 -15.82 36.10 -19.68
C SER A 88 -15.46 37.51 -19.20
N GLN A 89 -14.30 37.67 -18.56
CA GLN A 89 -13.53 38.91 -18.65
C GLN A 89 -12.08 38.55 -18.95
N ALA A 90 -11.77 38.68 -20.23
CA ALA A 90 -10.41 38.78 -20.71
C ALA A 90 -9.78 40.06 -20.15
N MET A 91 -8.71 39.93 -19.39
CA MET A 91 -7.59 40.86 -19.50
C MET A 91 -6.32 40.16 -19.01
N ARG A 92 -5.54 39.64 -19.96
CA ARG A 92 -4.16 39.23 -19.69
C ARG A 92 -3.33 40.50 -19.71
N ASP A 93 -2.95 41.00 -18.54
CA ASP A 93 -2.00 42.10 -18.44
C ASP A 93 -0.59 41.62 -18.82
N TYR A 94 -0.31 41.67 -20.12
CA TYR A 94 1.04 41.59 -20.68
C TYR A 94 1.74 42.94 -20.46
N ARG A 95 2.53 43.08 -19.39
CA ARG A 95 3.61 44.08 -19.37
C ARG A 95 4.90 43.43 -19.85
N PHE A 96 4.96 43.33 -21.17
CA PHE A 96 6.16 43.02 -21.93
C PHE A 96 7.19 44.14 -21.72
N GLY A 97 8.41 43.77 -21.31
CA GLY A 97 9.53 44.69 -21.20
C GLY A 97 9.93 45.23 -22.57
N ALA A 98 9.93 46.55 -22.71
CA ALA A 98 10.54 47.24 -23.83
C ALA A 98 12.05 47.39 -23.55
N ARG A 99 12.86 46.80 -24.42
CA ARG A 99 14.29 47.10 -24.57
C ARG A 99 14.45 48.28 -25.54
N GLY A 100 15.44 49.15 -25.31
CA GLY A 100 16.09 49.94 -26.35
C GLY A 100 15.88 51.46 -26.29
N GLY A 101 16.91 52.15 -25.81
CA GLY A 101 17.10 53.60 -25.81
C GLY A 101 18.38 53.94 -25.09
#